data_AF-A0A2H0A0E6-F1
#
_entry.id   AF-A0A2H0A0E6-F1
#
_cell.length_a   1.000
_cell.length_b   1.000
_cell.length_c   1.000
_cell.angle_alpha   90.00
_cell.angle_beta   90.00
_cell.angle_gamma   90.00
#
_symmetry.space_group_name_H-M   'P 1'
#
loop_
_entity.id
_entity.type
_entity.pdbx_description
1 polymer ?
#
loop_
_entity_poly.entity_id
_entity_poly.type
_entity_poly.pdbx_seq_one_letter_code
_entity_poly.pdbx_strand_id
1 'polypeptide(L)'
;MSDKHEEWLKQADYDMDTADAMFRSGRYFYAVFMCHLSIEKSLKGLYTKVLDEIPPKTHNLLYLQNMITTSKEVLAWVKTQF
;
A
#
# COMPACT_ATOMS: atom_id res chain seq x y z
N MET A 1 -5.09 17.74 10.27
CA MET A 1 -3.93 17.51 9.38
C MET A 1 -4.37 16.44 8.40
N SER A 2 -4.21 16.64 7.10
CA SER A 2 -4.50 15.58 6.13
C SER A 2 -3.60 14.39 6.49
N ASP A 3 -4.21 13.29 6.89
CA ASP A 3 -3.49 12.09 7.27
C ASP A 3 -2.79 11.58 6.00
N LYS A 4 -1.46 11.71 5.94
CA LYS A 4 -0.64 11.41 4.74
C LYS A 4 -0.91 10.01 4.16
N HIS A 5 -1.40 9.09 4.99
CA HIS A 5 -1.82 7.75 4.56
C HIS A 5 -3.11 7.74 3.74
N GLU A 6 -4.08 8.62 4.01
CA GLU A 6 -5.35 8.70 3.27
C GLU A 6 -5.14 9.07 1.81
N GLU A 7 -4.17 9.93 1.52
CA GLU A 7 -3.84 10.30 0.15
C GLU A 7 -3.33 9.09 -0.67
N TRP A 8 -2.54 8.23 -0.04
CA TRP A 8 -2.12 6.96 -0.66
C TRP A 8 -3.32 6.05 -0.95
N LEU A 9 -4.27 5.96 -0.01
CA LEU A 9 -5.46 5.12 -0.18
C LEU A 9 -6.39 5.66 -1.27
N LYS A 10 -6.61 6.98 -1.34
CA LYS A 10 -7.38 7.60 -2.43
C LYS A 10 -6.80 7.31 -3.81
N GLN A 11 -5.48 7.35 -3.93
CA GLN A 11 -4.82 7.01 -5.19
C GLN A 11 -4.89 5.51 -5.49
N ALA A 12 -4.86 4.65 -4.46
CA ALA A 12 -5.05 3.21 -4.63
C ALA A 12 -6.45 2.87 -5.14
N ASP A 13 -7.48 3.53 -4.62
CA ASP A 13 -8.87 3.40 -5.09
C ASP A 13 -9.00 3.87 -6.54
N TYR A 14 -8.43 5.03 -6.87
CA TYR A 14 -8.41 5.55 -8.24
C TYR A 14 -7.73 4.58 -9.24
N ASP A 15 -6.61 3.96 -8.84
CA ASP A 15 -5.95 2.96 -9.66
C ASP A 15 -6.82 1.72 -9.87
N MET A 16 -7.58 1.32 -8.85
CA MET A 16 -8.49 0.18 -8.94
C MET A 16 -9.68 0.46 -9.87
N ASP A 17 -10.26 1.66 -9.79
CA ASP A 17 -11.30 2.11 -10.73
C ASP A 17 -10.78 2.11 -12.17
N THR A 18 -9.52 2.55 -12.36
CA THR A 18 -8.86 2.50 -13.66
C THR A 18 -8.62 1.06 -14.11
N ALA A 19 -8.28 0.14 -13.19
CA ALA A 19 -8.12 -1.28 -13.49
C ALA A 19 -9.43 -1.89 -14.01
N ASP A 20 -10.56 -1.57 -13.39
CA ASP A 20 -11.90 -2.02 -13.84
C ASP A 20 -12.23 -1.48 -15.24
N ALA A 21 -11.96 -0.19 -15.50
CA ALA A 21 -12.14 0.40 -16.82
C ALA A 21 -11.26 -0.26 -17.91
N MET A 22 -10.01 -0.57 -17.58
CA MET A 22 -9.09 -1.27 -18.49
C MET A 22 -9.54 -2.71 -18.73
N PHE A 23 -10.05 -3.39 -17.71
CA PHE A 23 -10.59 -4.74 -17.84
C PHE A 23 -11.81 -4.77 -18.77
N ARG A 24 -12.79 -3.89 -18.53
CA ARG A 24 -14.02 -3.79 -19.35
C ARG A 24 -13.74 -3.42 -20.80
N SER A 25 -12.69 -2.67 -21.07
CA SER A 25 -12.28 -2.30 -22.43
C SER A 25 -11.41 -3.35 -23.14
N GLY A 26 -11.17 -4.51 -22.51
CA GLY A 26 -10.35 -5.59 -23.07
C GLY A 26 -8.83 -5.35 -22.99
N ARG A 27 -8.40 -4.31 -22.27
CA ARG A 27 -6.99 -3.95 -22.06
C ARG A 27 -6.39 -4.69 -20.85
N TYR A 28 -6.44 -6.02 -20.87
CA TYR A 28 -6.15 -6.85 -19.69
C TYR A 28 -4.76 -6.66 -19.09
N PHE A 29 -3.73 -6.50 -19.92
CA PHE A 29 -2.37 -6.25 -19.42
C PHE A 29 -2.29 -4.96 -18.59
N TYR A 30 -2.98 -3.90 -19.03
CA TYR A 30 -3.07 -2.65 -18.29
C TYR A 30 -3.93 -2.79 -17.04
N ALA A 31 -4.99 -3.60 -17.06
CA ALA A 31 -5.77 -3.90 -15.87
C ALA A 31 -4.90 -4.53 -14.77
N VAL A 32 -4.09 -5.54 -15.10
CA VAL A 32 -3.15 -6.17 -14.16
C VAL A 32 -2.11 -5.18 -13.64
N PHE A 33 -1.57 -4.33 -14.51
CA PHE A 33 -0.63 -3.28 -14.10
C PHE A 33 -1.25 -2.28 -13.12
N MET A 34 -2.50 -1.86 -13.35
CA MET A 34 -3.22 -0.98 -12.44
C MET A 34 -3.53 -1.64 -11.09
N CYS A 35 -3.90 -2.93 -11.08
CA CYS A 35 -4.04 -3.68 -9.84
C CYS A 35 -2.74 -3.71 -9.03
N HIS A 36 -1.58 -3.90 -9.69
CA HIS A 36 -0.28 -3.84 -9.03
C HIS A 36 -0.03 -2.47 -8.38
N LEU A 37 -0.31 -1.37 -9.09
CA LEU A 37 -0.16 -0.02 -8.55
C LEU A 37 -1.09 0.24 -7.36
N SER A 38 -2.35 -0.20 -7.44
CA SER A 38 -3.32 -0.08 -6.35
C SER A 38 -2.83 -0.81 -5.08
N ILE A 39 -2.30 -2.03 -5.21
CA ILE A 39 -1.72 -2.78 -4.08
C ILE A 39 -0.49 -2.05 -3.53
N GLU A 40 0.40 -1.55 -4.38
CA GLU A 40 1.59 -0.81 -3.95
C GLU A 40 1.22 0.43 -3.14
N LYS A 41 0.28 1.24 -3.64
CA LYS A 41 -0.18 2.44 -2.95
C LYS A 41 -0.90 2.13 -1.65
N SER A 42 -1.70 1.06 -1.62
CA SER A 42 -2.32 0.56 -0.40
C SER A 42 -1.28 0.18 0.68
N LEU A 43 -0.23 -0.54 0.28
CA LEU A 43 0.87 -0.89 1.18
C LEU A 43 1.63 0.36 1.66
N LYS A 44 1.86 1.35 0.80
CA LYS A 44 2.49 2.63 1.17
C LYS A 44 1.63 3.43 2.16
N GLY A 45 0.31 3.47 1.97
CA GLY A 45 -0.61 4.05 2.93
C GLY A 45 -0.56 3.31 4.28
N LEU A 46 -0.60 1.98 4.27
CA LEU A 46 -0.49 1.18 5.49
C LEU A 46 0.85 1.39 6.21
N TYR A 47 1.95 1.46 5.46
CA TYR A 47 3.28 1.79 5.99
C TYR A 47 3.25 3.12 6.74
N THR A 48 2.78 4.20 6.09
CA THR A 48 2.68 5.52 6.73
C THR A 48 1.78 5.50 7.95
N LYS A 49 0.66 4.76 7.91
CA LYS A 49 -0.27 4.68 9.05
C LYS A 49 0.32 3.95 10.26
N VAL A 50 1.07 2.86 10.02
CA VAL A 50 1.59 1.99 11.09
C VAL A 50 2.90 2.51 11.65
N LEU A 51 3.75 3.08 10.80
CA LEU A 51 5.12 3.49 11.16
C LEU A 51 5.28 4.99 11.35
N ASP A 52 4.30 5.79 10.93
CA ASP A 52 4.38 7.26 10.88
C ASP A 52 5.60 7.78 10.08
N GLU A 53 6.03 6.99 9.11
CA GLU A 53 7.19 7.26 8.27
C GLU A 53 6.81 7.42 6.78
N ILE A 54 7.72 8.05 6.03
CA ILE A 54 7.61 8.14 4.58
C ILE A 54 7.97 6.77 3.99
N PRO A 55 7.10 6.17 3.15
CA PRO A 55 7.37 4.87 2.60
C PRO A 55 8.58 4.92 1.65
N PRO A 56 9.40 3.86 1.60
CA PRO A 56 10.57 3.80 0.75
C PRO A 56 10.20 3.89 -0.74
N LYS A 57 11.07 4.50 -1.55
CA LYS A 57 10.92 4.61 -3.01
C LYS A 57 11.23 3.27 -3.69
N THR A 58 10.29 2.34 -3.57
CA THR A 58 10.38 1.00 -4.16
C THR A 58 9.02 0.56 -4.71
N HIS A 59 9.07 -0.38 -5.65
CA HIS A 59 7.92 -1.07 -6.24
C HIS A 59 7.82 -2.53 -5.78
N ASN A 60 8.71 -2.97 -4.88
CA ASN A 60 8.71 -4.34 -4.38
C ASN A 60 7.66 -4.51 -3.27
N LEU A 61 6.54 -5.14 -3.60
CA LEU A 61 5.42 -5.37 -2.69
C LEU A 61 5.81 -6.23 -1.48
N LEU A 62 6.62 -7.28 -1.68
CA LEU A 62 7.08 -8.16 -0.61
C LEU A 62 7.97 -7.41 0.39
N TYR A 63 8.82 -6.53 -0.12
CA TYR A 63 9.65 -5.68 0.75
C TYR A 63 8.80 -4.74 1.61
N LEU A 64 7.82 -4.05 1.01
CA LEU A 64 6.90 -3.18 1.76
C LEU A 64 6.12 -3.97 2.82
N GLN A 65 5.58 -5.14 2.46
CA GLN A 65 4.84 -6.01 3.36
C GLN A 65 5.69 -6.55 4.52
N ASN A 66 6.94 -6.94 4.25
CA ASN A 66 7.88 -7.38 5.28
C ASN A 66 8.19 -6.26 6.28
N MET A 67 8.45 -5.03 5.80
CA MET A 67 8.73 -3.89 6.69
C MET A 67 7.56 -3.61 7.65
N ILE A 68 6.33 -3.67 7.15
CA ILE A 68 5.12 -3.46 7.96
C ILE A 68 4.96 -4.57 9.00
N THR A 69 5.16 -5.83 8.59
CA THR A 69 4.94 -7.00 9.45
C THR A 69 5.98 -7.06 10.57
N THR A 70 7.27 -6.95 10.23
CA THR A 70 8.36 -6.96 11.20
C THR A 70 8.18 -5.88 12.27
N SER A 71 7.77 -4.67 11.87
CA SER A 71 7.53 -3.60 12.84
C SER A 71 6.36 -3.89 13.77
N LYS A 72 5.24 -4.43 13.25
CA LYS A 72 4.11 -4.82 14.09
C LYS A 72 4.50 -5.87 15.14
N GLU A 73 5.29 -6.86 14.74
CA GLU A 73 5.79 -7.91 15.65
C GLU A 73 6.70 -7.33 16.74
N VAL A 74 7.63 -6.45 16.37
CA VAL A 74 8.51 -5.76 17.33
C VAL A 74 7.70 -4.90 18.30
N LEU A 75 6.75 -4.11 17.79
CA LEU A 75 5.88 -3.28 18.62
C LEU A 75 5.01 -4.12 19.57
N ALA A 76 4.48 -5.26 19.11
CA ALA A 76 3.73 -6.18 19.94
C ALA A 76 4.60 -6.81 21.02
N TRP A 77 5.81 -7.26 20.66
CA TRP A 77 6.77 -7.82 21.61
C TRP A 77 7.12 -6.82 22.71
N VAL A 78 7.47 -5.57 22.36
CA VAL A 78 7.77 -4.51 23.34
C VAL A 78 6.61 -4.29 24.32
N LYS A 79 5.36 -4.28 23.83
CA LYS A 79 4.15 -4.09 24.67
C LYS A 79 3.86 -5.25 25.63
N THR A 80 4.49 -6.41 25.46
CA THR A 80 4.32 -7.55 26.38
C THR A 80 5.37 -7.59 27.50
N GLN A 81 6.41 -6.76 27.40
CA GLN A 81 7.49 -6.71 28.39
C GLN A 81 7.28 -5.65 29.49
N PHE A 82 6.24 -4.82 29.37
CA PHE A 82 5.86 -3.75 30.31
C PHE A 82 4.34 -3.71 30.47
#